data_AF-A0A2E0D076-F1
#
_entry.id   AF-A0A2E0D076-F1
#
_cell.length_a   1.000
_cell.length_b   1.000
_cell.length_c   1.000
_cell.angle_alpha   90.00
_cell.angle_beta   90.00
_cell.angle_gamma   90.00
#
_symmetry.space_group_name_H-M   'P 1'
#
loop_
_entity.id
_entity.type
_entity.pdbx_description
1 polymer ?
#
loop_
_entity_poly.entity_id
_entity_poly.type
_entity_poly.pdbx_seq_one_letter_code
_entity_poly.pdbx_strand_id
1 'polypeptide(L)' 'GDFDLLVRKVIDQYGCIVDIYGVKELTANSLIESASEFYSISNKFLV' A
#
# COMPACT_ATOMS: atom_id res chain seq x y z
N GLY A 1 6.00 -5.36 -6.26
CA GLY A 1 4.90 -6.31 -6.54
C GLY A 1 4.02 -5.69 -7.60
N ASP A 2 3.17 -6.43 -8.31
CA ASP A 2 2.46 -5.93 -9.52
C ASP A 2 1.80 -4.54 -9.41
N PHE A 3 1.46 -4.08 -8.19
CA PHE A 3 0.87 -2.78 -7.92
C PHE A 3 1.86 -1.66 -7.54
N ASP A 4 3.12 -1.93 -7.21
CA ASP A 4 4.07 -0.89 -6.76
C ASP A 4 4.36 0.15 -7.85
N LEU A 5 4.50 -0.30 -9.11
CA LEU A 5 4.70 0.56 -10.26
C LEU A 5 3.47 1.43 -10.54
N LEU A 6 2.27 0.88 -10.34
CA LEU A 6 1.02 1.64 -10.46
C LEU A 6 0.96 2.72 -9.39
N VAL A 7 1.20 2.36 -8.12
CA VAL A 7 1.18 3.29 -6.99
C VAL A 7 2.17 4.44 -7.22
N ARG A 8 3.42 4.12 -7.55
CA ARG A 8 4.44 5.14 -7.88
C ARG A 8 3.99 6.02 -9.03
N LYS A 9 3.47 5.43 -10.11
CA LYS A 9 2.99 6.22 -11.26
C LYS A 9 1.87 7.18 -10.88
N VAL A 10 0.91 6.77 -10.05
CA VAL A 10 -0.20 7.65 -9.67
C VAL A 10 0.22 8.77 -8.72
N ILE A 11 1.12 8.49 -7.79
CA ILE A 11 1.70 9.49 -6.89
C ILE A 11 2.55 10.48 -7.70
N ASP A 12 3.50 9.99 -8.51
CA ASP A 12 4.49 10.81 -9.19
C ASP A 12 3.88 11.64 -10.34
N GLN A 13 2.97 11.06 -11.12
CA GLN A 13 2.42 11.73 -12.31
C GLN A 13 1.18 12.57 -12.01
N TYR A 14 0.41 12.21 -11.00
CA TYR A 14 -0.88 12.84 -10.74
C TYR A 14 -0.98 13.46 -9.33
N GLY A 15 0.07 13.35 -8.50
CA GLY A 15 0.08 13.90 -7.15
C GLY A 15 -0.94 13.26 -6.22
N CYS A 16 -1.38 12.04 -6.54
CA CYS A 16 -2.36 11.32 -5.72
C CYS A 16 -1.73 10.90 -4.39
N ILE A 17 -2.55 10.88 -3.33
CA ILE A 17 -2.21 10.22 -2.07
C ILE A 17 -2.75 8.79 -2.16
N VAL A 18 -1.91 7.80 -1.86
CA VAL A 18 -2.29 6.38 -1.93
C VAL A 18 -2.05 5.71 -0.59
N ASP A 19 -3.15 5.31 0.03
CA ASP A 19 -3.14 4.56 1.29
C ASP A 19 -3.28 3.07 1.01
N ILE A 20 -2.42 2.25 1.61
CA ILE A 20 -2.44 0.79 1.45
C ILE A 20 -2.84 0.14 2.76
N TYR A 21 -3.86 -0.71 2.69
CA TYR A 21 -4.35 -1.52 3.80
C TYR A 21 -4.00 -2.97 3.53
N GLY A 22 -3.19 -3.59 4.39
CA GLY A 22 -2.72 -4.95 4.16
C GLY A 22 -2.28 -5.67 5.43
N VAL A 23 -2.30 -7.00 5.42
CA VAL A 23 -1.70 -7.80 6.48
C VAL A 23 -0.18 -7.69 6.32
N LYS A 24 0.51 -7.04 7.26
CA LYS A 24 1.94 -6.69 7.15
C LYS A 24 2.83 -7.88 6.78
N GLU A 25 2.54 -9.06 7.33
CA GLU A 25 3.30 -10.29 7.10
C GLU A 25 3.07 -10.91 5.72
N LEU A 26 1.98 -10.55 5.05
CA LEU A 26 1.57 -11.07 3.74
C LEU A 26 1.63 -10.02 2.63
N THR A 27 1.99 -8.78 2.97
CA THR A 27 2.07 -7.66 2.02
C THR A 27 3.51 -7.49 1.57
N ALA A 28 3.72 -7.40 0.25
CA ALA A 28 5.05 -7.20 -0.29
C ALA A 28 5.66 -5.87 0.19
N ASN A 29 6.90 -5.90 0.70
CA ASN A 29 7.60 -4.70 1.16
C ASN A 29 7.66 -3.61 0.09
N SER A 30 7.88 -3.98 -1.17
CA SER A 30 7.88 -3.04 -2.30
C SER A 30 6.57 -2.28 -2.48
N LEU A 31 5.44 -2.92 -2.15
CA LEU A 31 4.14 -2.28 -2.19
C LEU A 31 3.94 -1.34 -0.99
N ILE A 32 4.34 -1.78 0.21
CA ILE A 32 4.31 -0.95 1.43
C ILE A 32 5.15 0.33 1.22
N GLU A 33 6.37 0.19 0.71
CA GLU A 33 7.30 1.31 0.45
C GLU A 33 6.83 2.25 -0.67
N SER A 34 5.94 1.79 -1.55
CA SER A 34 5.38 2.64 -2.60
C SER A 34 4.23 3.52 -2.12
N ALA A 35 3.58 3.17 -1.01
CA ALA A 35 2.42 3.89 -0.50
C ALA A 35 2.79 5.27 0.06
N SER A 36 1.82 6.18 0.07
CA SER A 36 1.91 7.40 0.88
C SER A 36 1.80 7.04 2.36
N GLU A 37 0.86 6.16 2.71
CA GLU A 37 0.73 5.60 4.05
C GLU A 37 0.33 4.12 4.02
N PHE A 38 0.80 3.36 5.02
CA PHE A 38 0.46 1.94 5.17
C PHE A 38 -0.26 1.67 6.49
N TYR A 39 -1.41 1.02 6.38
CA TYR A 39 -2.24 0.61 7.50
C TYR A 39 -2.25 -0.91 7.62
N SER A 40 -1.63 -1.42 8.69
CA SER A 40 -1.63 -2.85 8.95
C SER A 40 -3.04 -3.33 9.34
N ILE A 41 -3.59 -4.23 8.53
CA ILE A 41 -4.78 -5.00 8.88
C ILE A 41 -4.35 -6.05 9.92
N SER A 42 -5.04 -6.08 11.05
CA SER A 42 -4.90 -7.07 12.10
C SER A 42 -6.26 -7.74 12.37
N ASN A 43 -6.29 -8.79 13.19
CA ASN A 43 -7.53 -9.50 13.57
C ASN A 43 -8.61 -8.59 14.18
N LYS A 44 -8.31 -7.32 14.50
CA LYS A 44 -9.30 -6.31 14.91
C LYS A 44 -10.25 -5.88 13.77
N PHE A 45 -9.94 -6.22 12.52
CA PHE A 45 -10.78 -5.92 11.35
C PHE A 45 -11.58 -7.14 10.83
N LEU A 46 -11.42 -8.30 11.45
CA LEU A 46 -12.15 -9.52 11.10
C LEU A 46 -13.28 -9.70 12.12
N VAL A 47 -14.53 -9.50 11.66
CA VAL A 47 -15.77 -9.72 12.42
C VAL A 47 -16.12 -11.19 12.56
#